data_AF-A0A9P0IZ29-F1
#
_entry.id   AF-A0A9P0IZ29-F1
#
_cell.length_a   1.000
_cell.length_b   1.000
_cell.length_c   1.000
_cell.angle_alpha   90.00
_cell.angle_beta   90.00
_cell.angle_gamma   90.00
#
_symmetry.space_group_name_H-M   'P 1'
#
loop_
_entity.id
_entity.type
_entity.pdbx_description
1 polymer ?
#
loop_
_entity_poly.entity_id
_entity_poly.type
_entity_poly.pdbx_seq_one_letter_code
_entity_poly.pdbx_strand_id
1 'polypeptide(L)'
;MAALNILTTCITLFVVATLATVQGNSIPIKVDENQWIVDAQNSINDSLSKIESYYGVENEKIKTIANEAFDTFTKFVENDLSKIIEQADDIEIKSEEIRVLKTQMTKWLDGLERLNKMSDAVTEKTPDKAIGKFYVTIDYISKEVIGFDKNFKFSYDSIEINKIVNDLKSLLKKSVTKLVEYASSVKDQVSGISKME
;
A
#
# COMPACT_ATOMS: atom_id res chain seq x y z
N MET A 1 12.39 -24.55 -10.30
CA MET A 1 13.43 -24.24 -9.28
C MET A 1 14.29 -23.02 -9.62
N ALA A 2 14.71 -22.81 -10.88
CA ALA A 2 15.52 -21.63 -11.25
C ALA A 2 14.75 -20.28 -11.23
N ALA A 3 13.47 -20.26 -11.62
CA ALA A 3 12.67 -19.03 -11.66
C ALA A 3 12.30 -18.50 -10.26
N LEU A 4 12.02 -19.39 -9.31
CA LEU A 4 11.76 -19.02 -7.91
C LEU A 4 13.00 -18.37 -7.29
N ASN A 5 14.18 -18.96 -7.50
CA ASN A 5 15.44 -18.37 -7.04
C ASN A 5 15.70 -16.99 -7.67
N ILE A 6 15.38 -16.77 -8.95
CA ILE A 6 15.57 -15.45 -9.57
C ILE A 6 14.62 -14.42 -8.96
N LEU A 7 13.35 -14.76 -8.71
CA LEU A 7 12.38 -13.84 -8.11
C LEU A 7 12.72 -13.54 -6.65
N THR A 8 13.06 -14.56 -5.84
CA THR A 8 13.49 -14.37 -4.45
C THR A 8 14.78 -13.57 -4.37
N THR A 9 15.73 -13.80 -5.28
CA THR A 9 16.99 -13.04 -5.36
C THR A 9 16.76 -11.61 -5.83
N CYS A 10 15.81 -11.35 -6.73
CA CYS A 10 15.45 -10.00 -7.15
C CYS A 10 14.73 -9.23 -6.03
N ILE A 11 13.84 -9.87 -5.27
CA ILE A 11 13.14 -9.26 -4.12
C ILE A 11 14.12 -9.03 -2.97
N THR A 12 14.99 -9.98 -2.64
CA THR A 12 16.05 -9.78 -1.62
C THR A 12 17.10 -8.78 -2.08
N LEU A 13 17.50 -8.74 -3.36
CA LEU A 13 18.38 -7.68 -3.87
C LEU A 13 17.67 -6.32 -3.89
N PHE A 14 16.36 -6.24 -4.12
CA PHE A 14 15.62 -4.99 -4.02
C PHE A 14 15.47 -4.53 -2.57
N VAL A 15 15.18 -5.44 -1.63
CA VAL A 15 15.09 -5.18 -0.19
C VAL A 15 16.47 -4.81 0.38
N VAL A 16 17.53 -5.49 -0.04
CA VAL A 16 18.92 -5.17 0.37
C VAL A 16 19.41 -3.91 -0.33
N ALA A 17 19.04 -3.63 -1.57
CA ALA A 17 19.40 -2.38 -2.25
C ALA A 17 18.58 -1.19 -1.72
N THR A 18 17.32 -1.36 -1.30
CA THR A 18 16.59 -0.32 -0.59
C THR A 18 17.14 -0.14 0.82
N LEU A 19 17.49 -1.19 1.56
CA LEU A 19 18.19 -1.07 2.85
C LEU A 19 19.60 -0.44 2.70
N ALA A 20 20.34 -0.77 1.65
CA ALA A 20 21.69 -0.24 1.39
C ALA A 20 21.67 1.20 0.83
N THR A 21 20.67 1.57 0.03
CA THR A 21 20.47 2.97 -0.40
C THR A 21 19.86 3.81 0.72
N VAL A 22 19.12 3.21 1.67
CA VAL A 22 18.69 3.84 2.91
C VAL A 22 19.87 4.07 3.86
N GLN A 23 20.93 3.24 3.83
CA GLN A 23 22.17 3.52 4.58
C GLN A 23 23.05 4.62 3.95
N GLY A 24 22.89 4.91 2.65
CA GLY A 24 23.73 5.90 1.95
C GLY A 24 23.30 7.36 2.11
N ASN A 25 22.05 7.62 2.50
CA ASN A 25 21.52 8.97 2.75
C ASN A 25 20.37 8.90 3.79
N SER A 26 20.59 8.14 4.87
CA SER A 26 19.64 8.04 5.99
C SER A 26 19.46 9.42 6.64
N ILE A 27 18.44 10.17 6.22
CA ILE A 27 17.66 10.90 7.21
C ILE A 27 17.06 9.78 8.08
N PRO A 28 17.42 9.68 9.37
CA PRO A 28 16.87 8.66 10.24
C PRO A 28 15.36 8.89 10.28
N ILE A 29 14.59 7.97 9.69
CA ILE A 29 13.19 7.87 10.05
C ILE A 29 13.24 7.47 11.52
N LYS A 30 12.82 8.36 12.43
CA LYS A 30 12.70 8.01 13.85
C LYS A 30 11.84 6.75 13.92
N VAL A 31 12.47 5.65 14.31
CA VAL A 31 11.90 4.31 14.30
C VAL A 31 10.55 4.25 15.02
N ASP A 32 10.30 5.13 16.00
CA ASP A 32 9.08 5.15 16.80
C ASP A 32 7.81 5.65 16.09
N GLU A 33 7.87 6.63 15.17
CA GLU A 33 6.63 7.24 14.61
C GLU A 33 5.98 6.37 13.52
N ASN A 34 6.79 5.56 12.84
CA ASN A 34 6.39 4.78 11.66
C ASN A 34 6.54 3.26 11.84
N GLN A 35 6.73 2.78 13.07
CA GLN A 35 6.81 1.34 13.39
C GLN A 35 5.60 0.55 12.88
N TRP A 36 4.42 1.16 12.89
CA TRP A 36 3.18 0.58 12.35
C TRP A 36 3.27 0.17 10.87
N ILE A 37 4.12 0.82 10.07
CA ILE A 37 4.36 0.46 8.66
C ILE A 37 5.20 -0.82 8.58
N VAL A 38 6.25 -0.91 9.40
CA VAL A 38 7.13 -2.08 9.45
C VAL A 38 6.35 -3.30 9.94
N ASP A 39 5.55 -3.13 10.99
CA ASP A 39 4.70 -4.20 11.52
C ASP A 39 3.68 -4.67 10.47
N ALA A 40 3.11 -3.74 9.71
CA ALA A 40 2.21 -4.05 8.61
C ALA A 40 2.90 -4.79 7.46
N GLN A 41 4.10 -4.37 7.05
CA GLN A 41 4.89 -5.07 6.04
C GLN A 41 5.17 -6.52 6.49
N ASN A 42 5.59 -6.72 7.73
CA ASN A 42 5.82 -8.05 8.30
C ASN A 42 4.55 -8.89 8.33
N SER A 43 3.41 -8.31 8.73
CA SER A 43 2.13 -9.02 8.78
C SER A 43 1.62 -9.41 7.39
N ILE A 44 1.79 -8.54 6.39
CA ILE A 44 1.43 -8.83 5.00
C ILE A 44 2.33 -9.95 4.46
N ASN A 45 3.65 -9.86 4.69
CA ASN A 45 4.61 -10.89 4.32
C ASN A 45 4.29 -12.25 4.95
N ASP A 46 4.00 -12.31 6.25
CA ASP A 46 3.63 -13.56 6.91
C ASP A 46 2.33 -14.16 6.34
N SER A 47 1.30 -13.33 6.12
CA SER A 47 0.02 -13.81 5.59
C SER A 47 0.15 -14.36 4.17
N LEU A 48 0.86 -13.64 3.29
CA LEU A 48 0.90 -13.95 1.87
C LEU A 48 1.95 -15.02 1.52
N SER A 49 3.09 -15.08 2.22
CA SER A 49 4.09 -16.17 2.04
C SER A 49 3.52 -17.54 2.39
N LYS A 50 2.59 -17.63 3.35
CA LYS A 50 1.85 -18.87 3.65
C LYS A 50 1.05 -19.32 2.42
N ILE A 51 0.34 -18.42 1.75
CA ILE A 51 -0.41 -18.75 0.53
C ILE A 51 0.52 -19.30 -0.54
N GLU A 52 1.65 -18.63 -0.80
CA GLU A 52 2.64 -19.04 -1.79
C GLU A 52 3.23 -20.43 -1.49
N SER A 53 3.48 -20.72 -0.21
CA SER A 53 4.05 -22.00 0.23
C SER A 53 3.09 -23.19 0.14
N TYR A 54 1.78 -22.96 0.25
CA TYR A 54 0.78 -24.03 0.37
C TYR A 54 0.05 -24.37 -0.94
N TYR A 55 -0.03 -23.46 -1.92
CA TYR A 55 -1.03 -23.59 -2.99
C TYR A 55 -0.52 -23.67 -4.43
N GLY A 56 0.79 -23.64 -4.65
CA GLY A 56 1.33 -23.67 -6.01
C GLY A 56 1.00 -22.42 -6.83
N VAL A 57 1.75 -22.21 -7.89
CA VAL A 57 1.81 -20.94 -8.64
C VAL A 57 0.65 -20.74 -9.63
N GLU A 58 -0.27 -21.70 -9.78
CA GLU A 58 -1.35 -21.64 -10.79
C GLU A 58 -2.71 -21.98 -10.17
N ASN A 59 -3.34 -21.00 -9.53
CA ASN A 59 -4.67 -21.18 -8.93
C ASN A 59 -5.56 -19.95 -9.17
N GLU A 60 -6.55 -20.14 -10.04
CA GLU A 60 -7.49 -19.10 -10.45
C GLU A 60 -8.41 -18.66 -9.29
N LYS A 61 -8.77 -19.55 -8.36
CA LYS A 61 -9.56 -19.18 -7.18
C LYS A 61 -8.79 -18.22 -6.27
N ILE A 62 -7.49 -18.47 -6.07
CA ILE A 62 -6.63 -17.60 -5.25
C ILE A 62 -6.49 -16.22 -5.91
N LYS A 63 -6.29 -16.19 -7.23
CA LYS A 63 -6.26 -14.94 -8.00
C LYS A 63 -7.54 -14.14 -7.79
N THR A 64 -8.70 -14.77 -7.90
CA THR A 64 -10.00 -14.13 -7.71
C THR A 64 -10.14 -13.55 -6.30
N ILE A 65 -9.86 -14.34 -5.26
CA ILE A 65 -9.97 -13.90 -3.85
C ILE A 65 -9.03 -12.71 -3.57
N ALA A 66 -7.78 -12.80 -4.03
CA ALA A 66 -6.80 -11.74 -3.84
C ALA A 66 -7.22 -10.44 -4.56
N ASN A 67 -7.74 -10.54 -5.78
CA ASN A 67 -8.22 -9.39 -6.53
C ASN A 67 -9.47 -8.76 -5.91
N GLU A 68 -10.45 -9.55 -5.50
CA GLU A 68 -11.66 -9.03 -4.84
C GLU A 68 -11.34 -8.31 -3.52
N ALA A 69 -10.43 -8.88 -2.73
CA ALA A 69 -9.96 -8.25 -1.51
C ALA A 69 -9.22 -6.93 -1.80
N PHE A 70 -8.36 -6.91 -2.83
CA PHE A 70 -7.63 -5.71 -3.21
C PHE A 70 -8.52 -4.62 -3.82
N ASP A 71 -9.49 -4.99 -4.66
CA ASP A 71 -10.50 -4.08 -5.21
C ASP A 71 -11.35 -3.44 -4.12
N THR A 72 -11.68 -4.21 -3.08
CA THR A 72 -12.43 -3.68 -1.93
C THR A 72 -11.58 -2.71 -1.13
N PHE A 73 -10.29 -3.01 -0.95
CA PHE A 73 -9.32 -2.10 -0.33
C PHE A 73 -9.20 -0.78 -1.11
N THR A 74 -9.00 -0.83 -2.44
CA THR A 74 -8.80 0.38 -3.25
C THR A 74 -10.03 1.27 -3.22
N LYS A 75 -11.23 0.70 -3.39
CA LYS A 75 -12.50 1.46 -3.25
C LYS A 75 -12.65 2.13 -1.89
N PHE A 76 -12.24 1.47 -0.81
CA PHE A 76 -12.26 2.07 0.53
C PHE A 76 -11.38 3.33 0.58
N VAL A 77 -10.15 3.24 0.07
CA VAL A 77 -9.21 4.38 0.11
C VAL A 77 -9.63 5.49 -0.85
N GLU A 78 -10.06 5.15 -2.06
CA GLU A 78 -10.54 6.11 -3.07
C GLU A 78 -11.70 6.95 -2.54
N ASN A 79 -12.67 6.33 -1.86
CA ASN A 79 -13.82 7.02 -1.29
C ASN A 79 -13.43 8.04 -0.23
N ASP A 80 -12.56 7.67 0.71
CA ASP A 80 -12.16 8.58 1.78
C ASP A 80 -11.17 9.64 1.27
N LEU A 81 -10.29 9.30 0.33
CA LEU A 81 -9.37 10.27 -0.30
C LEU A 81 -10.15 11.33 -1.10
N SER A 82 -11.18 10.93 -1.84
CA SER A 82 -12.03 11.85 -2.61
C SER A 82 -12.71 12.89 -1.72
N LYS A 83 -13.21 12.48 -0.54
CA LYS A 83 -13.79 13.42 0.44
C LYS A 83 -12.78 14.45 0.94
N ILE A 84 -11.52 14.06 1.12
CA ILE A 84 -10.47 14.99 1.55
C ILE A 84 -10.10 15.96 0.42
N ILE A 85 -10.07 15.48 -0.82
CA ILE A 85 -9.86 16.34 -2.00
C ILE A 85 -10.97 17.38 -2.11
N GLU A 86 -12.24 16.98 -1.98
CA GLU A 86 -13.40 17.89 -1.97
C GLU A 86 -13.27 18.96 -0.87
N GLN A 87 -12.90 18.56 0.36
CA GLN A 87 -12.64 19.51 1.45
C GLN A 87 -11.53 20.50 1.13
N ALA A 88 -10.50 20.07 0.39
CA ALA A 88 -9.42 20.96 -0.05
C ALA A 88 -9.86 21.90 -1.18
N ASP A 89 -10.81 21.48 -2.02
CA ASP A 89 -11.42 22.30 -3.08
C ASP A 89 -12.31 23.42 -2.54
N ASP A 90 -12.96 23.19 -1.42
CA ASP A 90 -13.80 24.18 -0.74
C ASP A 90 -13.01 25.29 -0.02
N ILE A 91 -11.69 25.16 0.14
CA ILE A 91 -10.88 26.20 0.78
C ILE A 91 -10.59 27.33 -0.22
N GLU A 92 -11.15 28.51 0.08
CA GLU A 92 -11.03 29.74 -0.72
C GLU A 92 -9.58 30.28 -0.81
N ILE A 93 -8.72 29.86 0.13
CA ILE A 93 -7.31 30.27 0.17
C ILE A 93 -6.55 29.56 -0.95
N LYS A 94 -6.16 30.31 -2.00
CA LYS A 94 -5.24 29.85 -3.05
C LYS A 94 -3.79 29.84 -2.56
N SER A 95 -3.53 29.13 -1.47
CA SER A 95 -2.17 28.97 -0.97
C SER A 95 -1.43 27.91 -1.78
N GLU A 96 -0.13 28.08 -1.97
CA GLU A 96 0.71 27.11 -2.67
C GLU A 96 0.69 25.75 -1.95
N GLU A 97 0.54 25.77 -0.63
CA GLU A 97 0.43 24.59 0.22
C GLU A 97 -0.78 23.72 -0.13
N ILE A 98 -1.95 24.34 -0.34
CA ILE A 98 -3.17 23.61 -0.75
C ILE A 98 -2.98 23.01 -2.15
N ARG A 99 -2.32 23.73 -3.06
CA ARG A 99 -2.01 23.23 -4.41
C ARG A 99 -1.10 21.99 -4.35
N VAL A 100 -0.07 22.03 -3.50
CA VAL A 100 0.84 20.91 -3.29
C VAL A 100 0.11 19.71 -2.67
N LEU A 101 -0.72 19.93 -1.64
CA LEU A 101 -1.52 18.87 -1.01
C LEU A 101 -2.48 18.20 -2.01
N LYS A 102 -3.22 18.98 -2.79
CA LYS A 102 -4.10 18.46 -3.85
C LYS A 102 -3.33 17.61 -4.85
N THR A 103 -2.21 18.12 -5.33
CA THR A 103 -1.35 17.39 -6.28
C THR A 103 -0.90 16.05 -5.71
N GLN A 104 -0.55 16.00 -4.42
CA GLN A 104 -0.14 14.76 -3.78
C GLN A 104 -1.31 13.79 -3.60
N MET A 105 -2.48 14.27 -3.17
CA MET A 105 -3.69 13.44 -3.06
C MET A 105 -4.10 12.85 -4.41
N THR A 106 -4.09 13.64 -5.48
CA THR A 106 -4.38 13.14 -6.83
C THR A 106 -3.37 12.09 -7.28
N LYS A 107 -2.07 12.32 -7.04
CA LYS A 107 -1.03 11.31 -7.32
C LYS A 107 -1.27 10.02 -6.55
N TRP A 108 -1.73 10.13 -5.30
CA TRP A 108 -2.07 8.97 -4.48
C TRP A 108 -3.22 8.17 -5.07
N LEU A 109 -4.30 8.87 -5.46
CA LEU A 109 -5.46 8.28 -6.13
C LEU A 109 -5.06 7.56 -7.43
N ASP A 110 -4.32 8.24 -8.31
CA ASP A 110 -3.83 7.67 -9.58
C ASP A 110 -2.92 6.45 -9.35
N GLY A 111 -2.10 6.49 -8.30
CA GLY A 111 -1.22 5.39 -7.93
C GLY A 111 -2.00 4.14 -7.51
N LEU A 112 -3.04 4.31 -6.69
CA LEU A 112 -3.92 3.22 -6.26
C LEU A 112 -4.69 2.61 -7.44
N GLU A 113 -5.22 3.42 -8.34
CA GLU A 113 -5.93 2.94 -9.53
C GLU A 113 -5.01 2.09 -10.42
N ARG A 114 -3.75 2.51 -10.61
CA ARG A 114 -2.75 1.75 -11.38
C ARG A 114 -2.40 0.42 -10.71
N LEU A 115 -2.25 0.41 -9.39
CA LEU A 115 -2.00 -0.80 -8.62
C LEU A 115 -3.18 -1.77 -8.73
N ASN A 116 -4.41 -1.25 -8.71
CA ASN A 116 -5.62 -2.05 -8.87
C ASN A 116 -5.63 -2.80 -10.21
N LYS A 117 -5.22 -2.13 -11.29
CA LYS A 117 -5.22 -2.67 -12.66
C LYS A 117 -4.06 -3.63 -12.97
N MET A 118 -3.07 -3.79 -12.07
CA MET A 118 -1.83 -4.54 -12.34
C MET A 118 -2.03 -6.04 -12.65
N SER A 119 -3.14 -6.65 -12.20
CA SER A 119 -3.45 -8.08 -12.44
C SER A 119 -4.39 -8.35 -13.60
N ASP A 120 -4.92 -7.31 -14.25
CA ASP A 120 -6.03 -7.43 -15.19
C ASP A 120 -5.60 -7.95 -16.57
N ALA A 121 -4.31 -8.31 -16.71
CA ALA A 121 -3.83 -9.11 -17.82
C ALA A 121 -4.53 -10.49 -17.77
N VAL A 122 -5.62 -10.59 -18.54
CA VAL A 122 -6.60 -11.70 -18.63
C VAL A 122 -5.96 -13.08 -18.86
N THR A 123 -4.72 -13.14 -19.32
CA THR A 123 -4.07 -14.39 -19.76
C THR A 123 -3.29 -15.15 -18.68
N GLU A 124 -2.98 -14.55 -17.54
CA GLU A 124 -2.18 -15.22 -16.49
C GLU A 124 -3.05 -15.79 -15.37
N LYS A 125 -3.01 -17.11 -15.20
CA LYS A 125 -3.66 -17.84 -14.08
C LYS A 125 -2.86 -17.81 -12.78
N THR A 126 -1.69 -17.19 -12.81
CA THR A 126 -0.77 -17.13 -11.67
C THR A 126 -1.23 -16.07 -10.66
N PRO A 127 -1.41 -16.42 -9.37
CA PRO A 127 -1.86 -15.47 -8.35
C PRO A 127 -0.77 -14.47 -7.96
N ASP A 128 0.50 -14.69 -8.34
CA ASP A 128 1.67 -13.86 -7.98
C ASP A 128 1.44 -12.36 -8.22
N LYS A 129 0.82 -11.98 -9.33
CA LYS A 129 0.51 -10.57 -9.62
C LYS A 129 -0.58 -10.01 -8.72
N ALA A 130 -1.60 -10.81 -8.39
CA ALA A 130 -2.70 -10.41 -7.51
C ALA A 130 -2.22 -10.28 -6.05
N ILE A 131 -1.42 -11.23 -5.58
CA ILE A 131 -0.75 -11.21 -4.27
C ILE A 131 0.26 -10.06 -4.21
N GLY A 132 1.04 -9.88 -5.27
CA GLY A 132 2.07 -8.84 -5.38
C GLY A 132 1.55 -7.42 -5.18
N LYS A 133 0.28 -7.14 -5.49
CA LYS A 133 -0.34 -5.82 -5.26
C LYS A 133 -0.23 -5.39 -3.81
N PHE A 134 -0.41 -6.30 -2.86
CA PHE A 134 -0.37 -5.98 -1.43
C PHE A 134 1.04 -5.50 -1.02
N TYR A 135 2.09 -6.21 -1.45
CA TYR A 135 3.47 -5.84 -1.18
C TYR A 135 3.84 -4.49 -1.80
N VAL A 136 3.50 -4.29 -3.08
CA VAL A 136 3.82 -3.03 -3.76
C VAL A 136 3.04 -1.85 -3.14
N THR A 137 1.81 -2.10 -2.68
CA THR A 137 0.96 -1.06 -2.07
C THR A 137 1.46 -0.62 -0.71
N ILE A 138 1.90 -1.54 0.15
CA ILE A 138 2.44 -1.14 1.47
C ILE A 138 3.75 -0.33 1.30
N ASP A 139 4.58 -0.70 0.33
CA ASP A 139 5.78 0.07 -0.04
C ASP A 139 5.45 1.45 -0.62
N TYR A 140 4.38 1.51 -1.42
CA TYR A 140 3.89 2.77 -1.96
C TYR A 140 3.39 3.71 -0.86
N ILE A 141 2.55 3.22 0.06
CA ILE A 141 2.07 4.00 1.22
C ILE A 141 3.24 4.43 2.11
N SER A 142 4.22 3.56 2.34
CA SER A 142 5.43 3.90 3.11
C SER A 142 6.16 5.12 2.55
N LYS A 143 6.34 5.17 1.22
CA LYS A 143 6.95 6.31 0.54
C LYS A 143 6.11 7.58 0.66
N GLU A 144 4.79 7.47 0.58
CA GLU A 144 3.90 8.62 0.77
C GLU A 144 3.99 9.16 2.19
N VAL A 145 3.95 8.31 3.23
CA VAL A 145 4.12 8.74 4.64
C VAL A 145 5.44 9.47 4.85
N ILE A 146 6.55 8.90 4.36
CA ILE A 146 7.88 9.53 4.44
C ILE A 146 7.89 10.86 3.67
N GLY A 147 7.24 10.92 2.51
CA GLY A 147 7.09 12.13 1.71
C GLY A 147 6.34 13.22 2.45
N PHE A 148 5.20 12.88 3.07
CA PHE A 148 4.39 13.82 3.85
C PHE A 148 5.19 14.38 5.04
N ASP A 149 5.85 13.52 5.83
CA ASP A 149 6.60 13.97 7.00
C ASP A 149 7.87 14.76 6.66
N LYS A 150 8.41 14.60 5.44
CA LYS A 150 9.55 15.41 4.96
C LYS A 150 9.11 16.77 4.41
N ASN A 151 8.04 16.79 3.63
CA ASN A 151 7.60 17.99 2.89
C ASN A 151 6.70 18.90 3.71
N PHE A 152 6.06 18.39 4.76
CA PHE A 152 5.09 19.14 5.57
C PHE A 152 5.48 19.17 7.05
N LYS A 153 6.76 19.42 7.32
CA LYS A 153 7.32 19.56 8.68
C LYS A 153 6.82 20.77 9.46
N PHE A 154 6.07 21.67 8.82
CA PHE A 154 5.67 22.93 9.41
C PHE A 154 4.17 22.91 9.67
N SER A 155 3.79 23.23 10.92
CA SER A 155 2.42 23.63 11.23
C SER A 155 2.01 24.70 10.25
N TYR A 156 0.93 24.47 9.51
CA TYR A 156 0.39 25.53 8.69
C TYR A 156 -0.22 26.57 9.61
N ASP A 157 -0.03 27.85 9.28
CA ASP A 157 -0.68 28.93 10.03
C ASP A 157 -2.22 28.88 9.88
N SER A 158 -2.73 28.08 8.93
CA SER A 158 -4.16 27.82 8.73
C SER A 158 -4.62 26.55 9.46
N ILE A 159 -5.68 26.71 10.25
CA ILE A 159 -6.41 25.63 10.93
C ILE A 159 -7.00 24.66 9.90
N GLU A 160 -7.51 25.17 8.78
CA GLU A 160 -8.10 24.36 7.71
C GLU A 160 -7.06 23.43 7.06
N ILE A 161 -5.86 23.94 6.76
CA ILE A 161 -4.80 23.13 6.17
C ILE A 161 -4.31 22.05 7.15
N ASN A 162 -4.14 22.41 8.43
CA ASN A 162 -3.79 21.43 9.47
C ASN A 162 -4.83 20.32 9.59
N LYS A 163 -6.12 20.62 9.42
CA LYS A 163 -7.20 19.62 9.42
C LYS A 163 -7.03 18.64 8.26
N ILE A 164 -6.83 19.13 7.03
CA ILE A 164 -6.62 18.27 5.84
C ILE A 164 -5.43 17.33 6.04
N VAL A 165 -4.32 17.86 6.55
CA VAL A 165 -3.12 17.05 6.77
C VAL A 165 -3.36 15.96 7.82
N ASN A 166 -4.09 16.27 8.89
CA ASN A 166 -4.46 15.29 9.90
C ASN A 166 -5.40 14.21 9.34
N ASP A 167 -6.38 14.60 8.51
CA ASP A 167 -7.29 13.67 7.86
C ASP A 167 -6.54 12.74 6.88
N LEU A 168 -5.55 13.27 6.15
CA LEU A 168 -4.67 12.46 5.28
C LEU A 168 -3.80 11.49 6.07
N LYS A 169 -3.16 11.93 7.15
CA LYS A 169 -2.38 11.06 8.03
C LYS A 169 -3.24 9.95 8.64
N SER A 170 -4.47 10.30 9.03
CA SER A 170 -5.46 9.35 9.53
C SER A 170 -5.85 8.33 8.46
N LEU A 171 -6.08 8.78 7.22
CA LEU A 171 -6.38 7.90 6.09
C LEU A 171 -5.22 6.95 5.79
N LEU A 172 -3.98 7.42 5.72
CA LEU A 172 -2.80 6.57 5.49
C LEU A 172 -2.69 5.44 6.52
N LYS A 173 -2.90 5.76 7.81
CA LYS A 173 -2.91 4.74 8.88
C LYS A 173 -4.05 3.74 8.70
N LYS A 174 -5.28 4.21 8.45
CA LYS A 174 -6.44 3.34 8.20
C LYS A 174 -6.24 2.44 6.99
N SER A 175 -5.66 2.97 5.91
CA SER A 175 -5.35 2.21 4.69
C SER A 175 -4.38 1.07 4.99
N VAL A 176 -3.32 1.30 5.77
CA VAL A 176 -2.39 0.22 6.15
C VAL A 176 -3.07 -0.84 7.00
N THR A 177 -3.86 -0.44 8.00
CA THR A 177 -4.63 -1.41 8.79
C THR A 177 -5.55 -2.25 7.90
N LYS A 178 -6.28 -1.62 6.99
CA LYS A 178 -7.17 -2.32 6.05
C LYS A 178 -6.40 -3.25 5.11
N LEU A 179 -5.24 -2.83 4.61
CA LEU A 179 -4.42 -3.66 3.74
C LEU A 179 -3.94 -4.94 4.46
N VAL A 180 -3.57 -4.83 5.74
CA VAL A 180 -3.22 -5.98 6.60
C VAL A 180 -4.42 -6.90 6.84
N GLU A 181 -5.59 -6.33 7.13
CA GLU A 181 -6.84 -7.09 7.31
C GLU A 181 -7.19 -7.89 6.05
N TYR A 182 -7.10 -7.25 4.87
CA TYR A 182 -7.40 -7.92 3.61
C TYR A 182 -6.37 -8.99 3.26
N ALA A 183 -5.07 -8.74 3.46
CA ALA A 183 -4.05 -9.78 3.26
C ALA A 183 -4.28 -11.00 4.15
N SER A 184 -4.69 -10.78 5.41
CA SER A 184 -5.03 -11.84 6.36
C SER A 184 -6.30 -12.59 5.95
N SER A 185 -7.32 -11.87 5.49
CA SER A 185 -8.57 -12.45 4.98
C SER A 185 -8.33 -13.34 3.76
N VAL A 186 -7.47 -12.93 2.82
CA VAL A 186 -7.08 -13.77 1.67
C VAL A 186 -6.46 -15.08 2.17
N LYS A 187 -5.52 -15.02 3.12
CA LYS A 187 -4.90 -16.23 3.71
C LYS A 187 -5.95 -17.16 4.32
N ASP A 188 -6.88 -16.62 5.10
CA ASP A 188 -7.90 -17.42 5.78
C ASP A 188 -8.88 -18.07 4.79
N GLN A 189 -9.34 -17.32 3.77
CA GLN A 189 -10.23 -17.85 2.73
C GLN A 189 -9.56 -18.94 1.89
N VAL A 190 -8.31 -18.73 1.48
CA VAL A 190 -7.54 -19.73 0.73
C VAL A 190 -7.28 -20.98 1.58
N SER A 191 -6.97 -20.81 2.87
CA SER A 191 -6.83 -21.91 3.84
C SER A 191 -8.13 -22.70 4.06
N GLY A 192 -9.29 -22.04 3.91
CA GLY A 192 -10.58 -22.69 3.97
C GLY A 192 -10.85 -23.59 2.76
N ILE A 193 -10.39 -23.20 1.57
CA ILE A 193 -10.60 -23.97 0.34
C ILE A 193 -9.87 -25.32 0.39
N SER A 194 -8.61 -25.40 0.85
CA SER A 194 -7.89 -26.69 0.93
C SER A 194 -8.48 -27.68 1.92
N LYS A 195 -9.23 -27.22 2.92
CA LYS A 195 -9.85 -28.11 3.90
C LYS A 195 -11.14 -28.76 3.38
N MET A 196 -11.69 -28.24 2.28
CA MET A 196 -12.92 -28.73 1.65
C MET A 196 -12.67 -29.60 0.42
N GLU A 197 -11.48 -29.54 -0.17
CA GLU A 197 -11.01 -30.40 -1.27
C GLU A 197 -10.28 -31.64 -0.71
#